data_AF-A0A7S6UH68-F1
#
_entry.id   AF-A0A7S6UH68-F1
#
_cell.length_a   1.000
_cell.length_b   1.000
_cell.length_c   1.000
_cell.angle_alpha   90.00
_cell.angle_beta   90.00
_cell.angle_gamma   90.00
#
_symmetry.space_group_name_H-M   'P 1'
#
loop_
_entity.id
_entity.type
_entity.pdbx_description
1 polymer ?
#
loop_
_entity_poly.entity_id
_entity_poly.type
_entity_poly.pdbx_seq_one_letter_code
_entity_poly.pdbx_strand_id
1 'polypeptide(L)' 'MNPQTIKTLIEQGLPGASADVRGDDGVHFEATIISEAFAGKLPLARHRLVYATLGELMGREIHALSIDAKTPAEAGQG' A
#
# COMPACT_ATOMS: atom_id res chain seq x y z
N MET A 1 7.05 0.52 -13.99
CA MET A 1 5.65 0.69 -13.54
C MET A 1 5.54 2.01 -12.75
N ASN A 2 4.47 2.79 -12.91
CA ASN A 2 4.36 4.13 -12.30
C ASN A 2 3.65 4.09 -10.93
N PRO A 3 4.11 4.86 -9.93
CA PRO A 3 3.50 4.91 -8.60
C PRO A 3 2.04 5.35 -8.63
N GLN A 4 1.69 6.24 -9.56
CA GLN A 4 0.35 6.80 -9.71
C GLN A 4 -0.69 5.75 -10.12
N THR A 5 -0.28 4.74 -10.91
CA THR A 5 -1.15 3.61 -11.27
C THR A 5 -1.45 2.76 -10.05
N ILE A 6 -0.45 2.47 -9.23
CA ILE A 6 -0.59 1.67 -8.01
C ILE A 6 -1.49 2.40 -7.01
N LYS A 7 -1.27 3.70 -6.80
CA LYS A 7 -2.13 4.57 -6.02
C LYS A 7 -3.59 4.45 -6.45
N THR A 8 -3.85 4.61 -7.74
CA THR A 8 -5.22 4.57 -8.30
C THR A 8 -5.89 3.22 -8.04
N LEU A 9 -5.18 2.11 -8.22
CA LEU A 9 -5.72 0.77 -7.97
C LEU A 9 -6.09 0.55 -6.50
N ILE A 10 -5.26 1.04 -5.58
CA ILE A 10 -5.53 0.93 -4.14
C ILE A 10 -6.75 1.79 -3.76
N GLU A 11 -6.82 3.03 -4.25
CA GLU A 11 -7.97 3.93 -4.03
C GLU A 11 -9.27 3.35 -4.61
N GLN A 12 -9.19 2.62 -5.73
CA GLN A 12 -10.35 1.92 -6.30
C GLN A 12 -10.75 0.68 -5.49
N GLY A 13 -9.79 -0.07 -4.95
CA GLY A 13 -10.07 -1.25 -4.11
C GLY A 13 -10.54 -0.90 -2.69
N LEU A 14 -10.16 0.28 -2.19
CA LEU A 14 -10.50 0.78 -0.87
C LEU A 14 -11.07 2.22 -0.98
N PRO A 15 -12.39 2.37 -1.14
CA PRO A 15 -13.01 3.69 -1.21
C PRO A 15 -12.76 4.46 0.09
N GLY A 16 -12.14 5.64 -0.03
CA GLY A 16 -11.75 6.48 1.11
C GLY A 16 -10.39 6.15 1.73
N ALA A 17 -9.62 5.22 1.15
CA ALA A 17 -8.21 5.07 1.49
C ALA A 17 -7.34 6.05 0.69
N SER A 18 -6.27 6.53 1.31
CA SER A 18 -5.20 7.27 0.64
C SER A 18 -4.01 6.36 0.42
N ALA A 19 -3.55 6.23 -0.82
CA ALA A 19 -2.33 5.49 -1.15
C ALA A 19 -1.26 6.44 -1.69
N ASP A 20 -0.05 6.35 -1.14
CA ASP A 20 1.13 7.06 -1.58
C ASP A 20 2.20 6.02 -1.94
N VAL A 21 2.76 6.11 -3.14
CA VAL A 21 3.77 5.15 -3.60
C VAL A 21 5.00 5.92 -4.04
N ARG A 22 6.14 5.58 -3.46
CA ARG A 22 7.45 6.16 -3.75
C ARG A 22 8.43 5.06 -4.11
N GLY A 23 9.34 5.34 -5.02
CA GLY A 23 10.41 4.42 -5.37
C GLY A 23 11.47 5.21 -6.10
N ASP A 24 12.65 5.29 -5.49
CA ASP A 24 13.74 6.13 -5.95
C ASP A 24 14.70 5.36 -6.88
N ASP A 25 14.91 4.07 -6.58
CA ASP A 25 16.00 3.28 -7.16
C ASP A 25 15.54 2.22 -8.18
N GLY A 26 14.23 2.09 -8.42
CA GLY A 26 13.67 1.05 -9.30
C GLY A 26 13.76 -0.38 -8.74
N VAL A 27 14.48 -0.59 -7.63
CA VAL A 27 14.60 -1.86 -6.90
C VAL A 27 13.77 -1.85 -5.61
N HIS A 28 13.80 -0.72 -4.89
CA HIS A 28 13.09 -0.51 -3.64
C HIS A 28 11.93 0.45 -3.85
N PHE A 29 10.73 -0.03 -3.57
CA PHE A 29 9.53 0.78 -3.59
C PHE A 29 8.91 0.79 -2.18
N GLU A 30 8.28 1.89 -1.81
CA GLU A 30 7.55 2.08 -0.57
C GLU A 30 6.12 2.52 -0.91
N ALA A 31 5.15 1.72 -0.50
CA ALA A 31 3.73 2.04 -0.64
C ALA A 31 3.13 2.26 0.75
N THR A 32 2.70 3.49 1.01
CA THR A 32 2.01 3.90 2.24
C THR A 32 0.52 3.98 1.97
N ILE A 33 -0.28 3.16 2.65
CA ILE A 33 -1.73 3.12 2.51
C ILE A 33 -2.36 3.49 3.84
N ILE A 34 -3.16 4.54 3.83
CA ILE A 34 -3.90 5.05 4.97
C ILE A 34 -5.37 4.72 4.77
N SER A 35 -5.95 3.87 5.62
CA SER A 35 -7.38 3.54 5.56
C SER A 35 -7.95 3.14 6.92
N GLU A 36 -9.19 3.53 7.18
CA GLU A 36 -9.95 3.05 8.35
C GLU A 36 -10.22 1.54 8.27
N ALA A 37 -10.20 0.95 7.06
CA ALA A 37 -10.36 -0.49 6.87
C ALA A 37 -9.28 -1.32 7.58
N PHE A 38 -8.15 -0.71 7.94
CA PHE A 38 -7.08 -1.35 8.69
C PHE A 38 -7.26 -1.27 10.21
N ALA A 39 -8.19 -0.44 10.70
CA ALA A 39 -8.48 -0.32 12.12
C ALA A 39 -9.01 -1.66 12.66
N GLY A 40 -8.42 -2.13 13.76
CA GLY A 40 -8.75 -3.44 14.34
C GLY A 40 -8.24 -4.66 13.56
N LYS A 41 -7.58 -4.49 12.41
CA LYS A 41 -6.93 -5.61 11.69
C LYS A 41 -5.48 -5.77 12.14
N LEU A 42 -5.04 -7.03 12.22
CA LEU A 42 -3.64 -7.39 12.47
C LEU A 42 -2.73 -6.92 11.32
N PRO A 43 -1.47 -6.54 11.60
CA PRO A 43 -0.52 -6.09 10.58
C PRO A 43 -0.36 -7.11 9.45
N LEU A 44 -0.33 -8.41 9.77
CA LEU A 44 -0.27 -9.48 8.77
C LEU A 44 -1.50 -9.51 7.84
N ALA A 45 -2.70 -9.26 8.37
CA ALA A 45 -3.93 -9.23 7.57
C ALA A 45 -3.99 -7.99 6.68
N ARG A 46 -3.49 -6.84 7.16
CA ARG A 46 -3.33 -5.61 6.36
C ARG A 46 -2.37 -5.84 5.20
N HIS A 47 -1.20 -6.41 5.49
CA HIS A 47 -0.23 -6.80 4.46
C HIS A 47 -0.89 -7.72 3.45
N ARG A 48 -1.53 -8.81 3.86
CA ARG A 48 -2.19 -9.73 2.92
C ARG A 48 -3.25 -9.05 2.06
N LEU A 49 -4.03 -8.12 2.59
CA LEU A 49 -5.02 -7.36 1.82
C LEU A 49 -4.35 -6.48 0.77
N VAL A 50 -3.36 -5.70 1.17
CA VAL A 50 -2.61 -4.83 0.25
C VAL A 50 -1.87 -5.67 -0.80
N TYR A 51 -1.20 -6.75 -0.38
CA TYR A 51 -0.59 -7.73 -1.27
C TYR A 51 -1.60 -8.39 -2.21
N ALA A 52 -2.84 -8.64 -1.81
CA ALA A 52 -3.86 -9.17 -2.71
C ALA A 52 -4.31 -8.13 -3.73
N THR A 53 -4.46 -6.87 -3.32
CA THR A 53 -4.83 -5.75 -4.20
C THR A 53 -3.70 -5.39 -5.19
N LEU A 54 -2.44 -5.46 -4.77
CA LEU A 54 -1.27 -5.24 -5.63
C LEU A 54 -0.76 -6.54 -6.29
N GLY A 55 -1.32 -7.69 -5.93
CA GLY A 55 -0.71 -9.03 -6.07
C GLY A 55 -0.37 -9.49 -7.47
N GLU A 56 -0.99 -8.91 -8.49
CA GLU A 56 -0.67 -9.24 -9.89
C GLU A 56 0.48 -8.41 -10.47
N LEU A 57 0.85 -7.28 -9.84
CA LEU A 57 1.89 -6.37 -10.30
C LEU A 57 3.27 -6.70 -9.72
N MET A 58 3.29 -7.36 -8.56
CA MET A 58 4.50 -7.67 -7.79
C MET A 58 5.36 -8.78 -8.38
N GLY A 59 4.79 -9.67 -9.20
CA GLY A 59 5.38 -10.97 -9.51
C GLY A 59 6.54 -10.98 -10.52
N ARG A 60 7.00 -9.85 -11.06
CA ARG A 60 7.96 -9.86 -12.19
C ARG A 60 9.17 -8.93 -12.08
N GLU A 61 9.11 -7.81 -11.37
CA GLU A 61 10.17 -6.78 -11.44
C GLU A 61 10.57 -6.14 -10.10
N ILE A 62 9.85 -6.36 -8.99
CA ILE A 62 10.15 -5.68 -7.70
C ILE A 62 10.82 -6.65 -6.73
N HIS A 63 12.11 -6.43 -6.43
CA HIS A 63 12.87 -7.25 -5.47
C HIS A 63 12.54 -6.92 -4.01
N ALA A 64 12.13 -5.68 -3.69
CA ALA A 64 11.69 -5.29 -2.35
C ALA A 64 10.65 -4.14 -2.40
N LEU A 65 9.38 -4.44 -2.12
CA LEU A 65 8.35 -3.44 -1.86
C LEU A 65 8.07 -3.40 -0.36
N SER A 66 8.32 -2.27 0.28
CA SER A 66 7.83 -1.97 1.62
C SER A 66 6.37 -1.54 1.52
N ILE A 67 5.50 -2.22 2.26
CA ILE A 67 4.09 -1.87 2.38
C ILE A 67 3.88 -1.35 3.80
N ASP A 68 3.42 -0.12 3.90
CA ASP A 68 3.09 0.53 5.17
C ASP A 68 1.58 0.76 5.20
N ALA A 69 0.86 -0.13 5.89
CA ALA A 69 -0.59 -0.09 5.99
C ALA A 69 -1.03 0.48 7.36
N LYS A 70 -1.38 1.76 7.37
CA LYS A 70 -1.72 2.54 8.56
C LYS A 70 -3.19 2.94 8.60
N THR A 71 -3.70 3.15 9.80
CA THR A 71 -5.01 3.78 9.97
C THR A 71 -4.84 5.30 9.91
N PRO A 72 -5.89 6.07 9.56
CA PRO A 72 -5.80 7.53 9.65
C PRO A 72 -5.49 8.02 11.07
N ALA A 73 -5.91 7.28 12.10
CA ALA A 73 -5.51 7.54 13.48
C ALA A 73 -3.99 7.41 13.65
N GLU A 74 -3.39 6.33 13.16
CA GLU A 74 -1.93 6.11 13.25
C GLU A 74 -1.13 7.11 12.39
N ALA A 75 -1.67 7.52 11.24
CA ALA A 75 -1.03 8.49 10.35
C ALA A 75 -1.03 9.93 10.90
N GLY A 76 -2.06 10.29 11.69
CA GLY A 76 -2.17 11.60 12.33
C GLY A 76 -1.43 11.74 13.66
N GLN A 77 -0.83 10.67 14.19
CA GLN A 77 -0.10 10.66 15.46
C GLN A 77 1.42 10.86 15.31
N GLY A 78 1.87 11.48 14.21
CA GLY A 78 3.28 11.83 13.95
C GLY A 78 3.62 13.28 14.28
#